data_AF-A0A4R9BR79-F1
#
_entry.id   AF-A0A4R9BR79-F1
#
_cell.length_a   1.000
_cell.length_b   1.000
_cell.length_c   1.000
_cell.angle_alpha   90.00
_cell.angle_beta   90.00
_cell.angle_gamma   90.00
#
_symmetry.space_group_name_H-M   'P 1'
#
loop_
_entity.id
_entity.type
_entity.pdbx_description
1 polymer ?
#
loop_
_entity_poly.entity_id
_entity_poly.type
_entity_poly.pdbx_seq_one_letter_code
_entity_poly.pdbx_strand_id
1 'polypeptide(L)'
;MTRYVALLRGINVNGITITMADLADTFHDLGYTDVKTVLASGNVIFSIDSPLVDKAEAAALKARIEGALTARFEYEAWIVLVDAESLDRIVRAYPFDAGRDGWHPYVMFSSDPGHLSELAGHRKELEVAEERIELGHGVLYWEVRKSVGIKSAFSKKSAKLKYRDTTTTRNLHTLHKLLEVTAG
;
A
#
# COMPACT_ATOMS: atom_id res chain seq x y z
N MET A 1 -4.73 19.98 -10.17
CA MET A 1 -3.83 19.21 -9.31
C MET A 1 -4.61 18.11 -8.63
N THR A 2 -4.15 16.87 -8.78
CA THR A 2 -4.75 15.67 -8.21
C THR A 2 -3.73 15.04 -7.26
N ARG A 3 -4.19 14.71 -6.05
CA ARG A 3 -3.34 14.17 -4.98
C ARG A 3 -3.33 12.65 -5.02
N TYR A 4 -2.12 12.10 -5.06
CA TYR A 4 -1.86 10.67 -5.06
C TYR A 4 -1.01 10.27 -3.86
N VAL A 5 -1.13 8.99 -3.51
CA VAL A 5 -0.31 8.31 -2.53
C VAL A 5 0.45 7.19 -3.23
N ALA A 6 1.78 7.22 -3.16
CA ALA A 6 2.65 6.11 -3.50
C ALA A 6 2.91 5.27 -2.24
N LEU A 7 2.46 4.02 -2.27
CA LEU A 7 2.66 3.03 -1.23
C LEU A 7 3.80 2.09 -1.61
N LEU A 8 5.00 2.34 -1.10
CA LEU A 8 6.19 1.55 -1.41
C LEU A 8 6.13 0.18 -0.72
N ARG A 9 6.74 -0.83 -1.33
CA ARG A 9 6.94 -2.13 -0.68
C ARG A 9 8.39 -2.29 -0.25
N GLY A 10 8.58 -2.91 0.92
CA GLY A 10 9.87 -3.52 1.28
C GLY A 10 10.96 -2.55 1.72
N ILE A 11 10.62 -1.30 2.07
CA ILE A 11 11.60 -0.35 2.62
C ILE A 11 11.62 -0.38 4.15
N ASN A 12 12.76 -0.04 4.74
CA ASN A 12 13.00 -0.05 6.19
C ASN A 12 12.70 -1.40 6.84
N VAL A 13 12.88 -2.46 6.05
CA VAL A 13 12.80 -3.87 6.45
C VAL A 13 13.90 -4.63 5.71
N ASN A 14 14.39 -5.72 6.29
CA ASN A 14 15.34 -6.66 5.64
C ASN A 14 16.58 -6.00 4.99
N GLY A 15 17.13 -4.96 5.62
CA GLY A 15 18.39 -4.34 5.20
C GLY A 15 18.25 -3.14 4.24
N ILE A 16 17.08 -2.90 3.65
CA ILE A 16 16.83 -1.67 2.87
C ILE A 16 16.54 -0.55 3.87
N THR A 17 17.39 0.46 3.95
CA THR A 17 17.20 1.63 4.83
C THR A 17 17.13 2.89 4.00
N ILE A 18 15.99 3.58 4.04
CA ILE A 18 15.74 4.81 3.28
C ILE A 18 15.24 5.88 4.25
N THR A 19 15.91 7.03 4.27
CA THR A 19 15.46 8.17 5.05
C THR A 19 14.22 8.79 4.40
N MET A 20 13.32 9.34 5.21
CA MET A 20 12.11 9.98 4.67
C MET A 20 12.41 11.31 3.96
N ALA A 21 13.55 11.92 4.24
CA ALA A 21 14.05 13.09 3.52
C ALA A 21 14.50 12.70 2.11
N ASP A 22 15.37 11.70 1.97
CA ASP A 22 15.81 11.23 0.64
C ASP A 22 14.64 10.71 -0.20
N LEU A 23 13.67 10.05 0.45
CA LEU A 23 12.45 9.61 -0.21
C LEU A 23 11.63 10.79 -0.74
N ALA A 24 11.48 11.86 0.04
CA ALA A 24 10.79 13.07 -0.41
C ALA A 24 11.55 13.76 -1.55
N ASP A 25 12.87 13.89 -1.42
CA ASP A 25 13.74 14.49 -2.45
C ASP A 25 13.61 13.75 -3.78
N THR A 26 13.50 12.42 -3.76
CA THR A 26 13.30 11.62 -4.99
C THR A 26 12.03 12.05 -5.74
N PHE A 27 10.95 12.37 -5.03
CA PHE A 27 9.70 12.81 -5.66
C PHE A 27 9.79 14.27 -6.13
N HIS A 28 10.53 15.12 -5.41
CA HIS A 28 10.82 16.48 -5.85
C HIS A 28 11.68 16.52 -7.11
N ASP A 29 12.72 15.69 -7.19
CA ASP A 29 13.60 15.55 -8.35
C ASP A 29 12.83 15.07 -9.60
N LEU A 30 11.76 14.29 -9.39
CA LEU A 30 10.84 13.89 -10.45
C LEU A 30 9.89 15.00 -10.89
N GLY A 31 9.89 16.16 -10.22
CA GLY A 31 9.06 17.33 -10.53
C GLY A 31 7.69 17.32 -9.86
N TYR A 32 7.46 16.47 -8.86
CA TYR A 32 6.18 16.45 -8.15
C TYR A 32 6.11 17.53 -7.06
N THR A 33 4.89 17.97 -6.78
CA THR A 33 4.58 19.03 -5.81
C THR A 33 3.85 18.46 -4.59
N ASP A 34 3.70 19.26 -3.54
CA ASP A 34 3.06 18.87 -2.27
C ASP A 34 3.59 17.55 -1.66
N VAL A 35 4.87 17.26 -1.87
CA VAL A 35 5.47 16.01 -1.42
C VAL A 35 5.51 15.96 0.10
N LYS A 36 4.89 14.94 0.67
CA LYS A 36 4.91 14.66 2.12
C LYS A 36 5.11 13.17 2.34
N THR A 37 5.98 12.81 3.27
CA THR A 37 6.15 11.42 3.72
C THR A 37 5.39 11.17 5.02
N VAL A 38 4.81 9.98 5.17
CA VAL A 38 4.05 9.60 6.37
C VAL A 38 4.63 8.32 6.97
N LEU A 39 5.16 8.44 8.19
CA LEU A 39 5.89 7.37 8.89
C LEU A 39 7.10 6.86 8.09
N ALA A 40 7.81 5.86 8.63
CA ALA A 40 8.99 5.26 8.01
C ALA A 40 8.67 4.01 7.16
N SER A 41 7.41 3.75 6.82
CA SER A 41 7.00 2.53 6.09
C SER A 41 6.79 2.72 4.59
N GLY A 42 7.27 3.83 4.03
CA GLY A 42 7.21 4.10 2.60
C GLY A 42 5.83 4.53 2.12
N ASN A 43 5.37 5.67 2.64
CA ASN A 43 4.14 6.31 2.18
C ASN A 43 4.48 7.73 1.76
N VAL A 44 4.23 8.05 0.49
CA VAL A 44 4.51 9.37 -0.06
C VAL A 44 3.25 9.93 -0.66
N ILE A 45 2.83 11.09 -0.18
CA ILE A 45 1.78 11.90 -0.76
C ILE A 45 2.45 12.88 -1.72
N PHE A 46 1.87 13.07 -2.91
CA PHE A 46 2.34 14.04 -3.89
C PHE A 46 1.19 14.47 -4.81
N SER A 47 1.36 15.62 -5.46
CA SER A 47 0.41 16.18 -6.41
C SER A 47 0.95 16.07 -7.84
N ILE A 48 0.07 15.74 -8.79
CA ILE A 48 0.31 15.84 -10.23
C ILE A 48 -0.71 16.81 -10.85
N ASP A 49 -0.41 17.38 -12.01
CA ASP A 49 -1.23 18.47 -12.58
C ASP A 49 -2.64 18.02 -12.98
N SER A 50 -2.74 16.82 -13.57
CA SER A 50 -3.97 16.24 -14.10
C SER A 50 -4.22 14.86 -13.50
N PRO A 51 -5.49 14.45 -13.28
CA PRO A 51 -5.81 13.10 -12.86
C PRO A 51 -5.38 12.07 -13.92
N LEU A 52 -4.95 10.90 -13.47
CA LEU A 52 -4.71 9.76 -14.35
C LEU A 52 -6.04 9.31 -14.96
N VAL A 53 -6.13 9.30 -16.28
CA VAL A 53 -7.40 9.00 -16.97
C VAL A 53 -7.55 7.53 -17.34
N ASP A 54 -6.44 6.79 -17.42
CA ASP A 54 -6.44 5.37 -17.75
C ASP A 54 -5.33 4.56 -17.07
N LYS A 55 -5.36 3.24 -17.31
CA LYS A 55 -4.40 2.29 -16.73
C LYS A 55 -2.99 2.45 -17.29
N ALA A 56 -2.83 2.89 -18.53
CA ALA A 56 -1.54 3.06 -19.17
C ALA A 56 -0.78 4.24 -18.55
N GLU A 57 -1.47 5.36 -18.29
CA GLU A 57 -0.91 6.50 -17.58
C GLU A 57 -0.51 6.13 -16.15
N ALA A 58 -1.36 5.39 -15.43
CA ALA A 58 -1.03 4.92 -14.09
C ALA A 58 0.18 3.97 -14.08
N ALA A 59 0.29 3.07 -15.07
CA ALA A 59 1.45 2.20 -15.23
C ALA A 59 2.73 2.96 -15.58
N ALA A 60 2.64 3.98 -16.45
CA ALA A 60 3.78 4.82 -16.80
C ALA A 60 4.27 5.66 -15.61
N LEU A 61 3.37 6.24 -14.83
CA LEU A 61 3.71 6.96 -13.60
C LEU A 61 4.36 6.04 -12.57
N LYS A 62 3.79 4.84 -12.37
CA LYS A 62 4.37 3.80 -11.51
C LYS A 62 5.81 3.47 -11.94
N ALA A 63 6.02 3.15 -13.21
CA ALA A 63 7.33 2.79 -13.74
C ALA A 63 8.36 3.92 -13.60
N ARG A 64 7.96 5.17 -13.82
CA ARG A 64 8.82 6.35 -13.62
C ARG A 64 9.29 6.48 -12.17
N ILE A 65 8.38 6.36 -11.21
CA ILE A 65 8.71 6.46 -9.78
C ILE A 65 9.58 5.27 -9.35
N GLU A 66 9.22 4.04 -9.74
CA GLU A 66 10.00 2.84 -9.40
C GLU A 66 11.41 2.89 -9.99
N GLY A 67 11.58 3.37 -11.23
CA GLY A 67 12.88 3.54 -11.85
C GLY A 67 13.77 4.53 -11.09
N ALA A 68 13.21 5.66 -10.65
CA ALA A 68 13.95 6.66 -9.87
C ALA A 68 14.34 6.14 -8.48
N LEU A 69 13.41 5.48 -7.77
CA LEU A 69 13.69 4.84 -6.49
C LEU A 69 14.78 3.77 -6.62
N THR A 70 14.68 2.94 -7.65
CA THR A 70 15.66 1.87 -7.93
C THR A 70 17.05 2.46 -8.19
N ALA A 71 17.13 3.51 -9.01
CA ALA A 71 18.40 4.16 -9.34
C ALA A 71 19.04 4.87 -8.13
N ARG A 72 18.24 5.52 -7.28
CA ARG A 72 18.77 6.30 -6.14
C ARG A 72 19.19 5.41 -4.96
N PHE A 73 18.45 4.33 -4.71
CA PHE A 73 18.61 3.51 -3.50
C PHE A 73 19.13 2.11 -3.77
N GLU A 74 19.49 1.80 -5.02
CA GLU A 74 20.15 0.56 -5.44
C GLU A 74 19.39 -0.72 -5.02
N TYR A 75 18.05 -0.69 -5.09
CA TYR A 75 17.19 -1.84 -4.80
C TYR A 75 16.03 -1.94 -5.79
N GLU A 76 15.45 -3.13 -5.93
CA GLU A 76 14.28 -3.33 -6.77
C GLU A 76 13.02 -2.72 -6.11
N ALA A 77 12.63 -1.51 -6.55
CA ALA A 77 11.53 -0.77 -5.96
C ALA A 77 10.17 -1.18 -6.56
N TRP A 78 9.17 -1.37 -5.69
CA TRP A 78 7.78 -1.55 -6.10
C TRP A 78 6.85 -0.63 -5.33
N ILE A 79 5.88 -0.05 -6.03
CA ILE A 79 4.85 0.83 -5.45
C ILE A 79 3.46 0.44 -5.92
N VAL A 80 2.46 0.84 -5.12
CA VAL A 80 1.07 0.94 -5.58
C VAL A 80 0.63 2.40 -5.47
N LEU A 81 0.00 2.91 -6.53
CA LEU A 81 -0.54 4.27 -6.58
C LEU A 81 -2.03 4.26 -6.22
N VAL A 82 -2.45 5.18 -5.37
CA VAL A 82 -3.84 5.35 -4.94
C VAL A 82 -4.14 6.85 -4.89
N ASP A 83 -5.24 7.31 -5.50
CA ASP A 83 -5.68 8.70 -5.34
C ASP A 83 -6.32 8.93 -3.95
N ALA A 84 -6.28 10.17 -3.47
CA ALA A 84 -6.74 10.50 -2.12
C ALA A 84 -8.24 10.19 -1.88
N GLU A 85 -9.10 10.36 -2.90
CA GLU A 85 -10.54 10.08 -2.78
C GLU A 85 -10.81 8.58 -2.66
N SER A 86 -10.13 7.77 -3.48
CA SER A 86 -10.18 6.31 -3.37
C SER A 86 -9.64 5.83 -2.03
N LEU A 87 -8.57 6.45 -1.51
CA LEU A 87 -8.06 6.12 -0.19
C LEU A 87 -9.11 6.33 0.92
N ASP A 88 -9.83 7.46 0.92
CA ASP A 88 -10.89 7.73 1.91
C ASP A 88 -12.02 6.69 1.80
N ARG A 89 -12.47 6.38 0.59
CA ARG A 89 -13.49 5.35 0.35
C ARG A 89 -13.05 3.97 0.85
N ILE A 90 -11.79 3.59 0.59
CA ILE A 90 -11.21 2.32 1.03
C ILE A 90 -11.16 2.23 2.56
N VAL A 91 -10.73 3.30 3.24
CA VAL A 91 -10.66 3.31 4.71
C VAL A 91 -12.05 3.22 5.33
N ARG A 92 -13.04 3.95 4.78
CA ARG A 92 -14.44 3.91 5.26
C ARG A 92 -15.13 2.57 5.03
N ALA A 93 -14.73 1.85 3.98
CA ALA A 93 -15.32 0.57 3.60
C ALA A 93 -14.67 -0.63 4.30
N TYR A 94 -13.81 -0.41 5.30
CA TYR A 94 -13.22 -1.50 6.07
C TYR A 94 -14.32 -2.35 6.75
N PRO A 95 -14.44 -3.66 6.45
CA PRO A 95 -15.61 -4.46 6.81
C PRO A 95 -15.54 -5.07 8.21
N PHE A 96 -14.43 -4.89 8.93
CA PHE A 96 -14.19 -5.48 10.23
C PHE A 96 -14.16 -4.41 11.34
N ASP A 97 -14.19 -4.85 12.59
CA ASP A 97 -13.98 -3.95 13.73
C ASP A 97 -12.49 -3.56 13.82
N ALA A 98 -12.18 -2.35 13.35
CA ALA A 98 -10.84 -1.79 13.38
C ALA A 98 -10.28 -1.58 14.81
N GLY A 99 -11.16 -1.44 15.81
CA GLY A 99 -10.81 -1.22 17.22
C GLY A 99 -10.64 -2.51 18.02
N ARG A 100 -10.83 -3.68 17.39
CA ARG A 100 -10.81 -4.97 18.07
C ARG A 100 -9.46 -5.24 18.73
N ASP A 101 -9.48 -5.33 20.06
CA ASP A 101 -8.25 -5.56 20.80
C ASP A 101 -7.62 -6.92 20.50
N GLY A 102 -6.30 -6.96 20.42
CA GLY A 102 -5.54 -8.15 20.04
C GLY A 102 -5.51 -8.44 18.53
N TRP A 103 -6.02 -7.55 17.67
CA TRP A 103 -6.03 -7.73 16.21
C TRP A 103 -5.30 -6.59 15.49
N HIS A 104 -4.79 -6.90 14.30
CA HIS A 104 -4.24 -5.93 13.37
C HIS A 104 -5.20 -5.72 12.20
N PRO A 105 -5.70 -4.49 11.97
CA PRO A 105 -6.45 -4.18 10.78
C PRO A 105 -5.53 -3.79 9.63
N TYR A 106 -5.64 -4.48 8.50
CA TYR A 106 -4.82 -4.29 7.32
C TYR A 106 -5.67 -4.11 6.06
N VAL A 107 -5.12 -3.36 5.11
CA VAL A 107 -5.59 -3.24 3.74
C VAL A 107 -4.44 -3.60 2.81
N MET A 108 -4.69 -4.54 1.90
CA MET A 108 -3.77 -4.90 0.84
C MET A 108 -4.21 -4.22 -0.45
N PHE A 109 -3.31 -3.39 -0.98
CA PHE A 109 -3.45 -2.73 -2.26
C PHE A 109 -2.73 -3.53 -3.35
N SER A 110 -3.18 -3.38 -4.59
CA SER A 110 -2.52 -4.00 -5.73
C SER A 110 -2.58 -3.13 -6.97
N SER A 111 -1.51 -3.13 -7.77
CA SER A 111 -1.53 -2.66 -9.16
C SER A 111 -2.12 -3.68 -10.13
N ASP A 112 -2.36 -4.91 -9.67
CA ASP A 112 -3.03 -6.00 -10.41
C ASP A 112 -4.27 -6.50 -9.64
N PRO A 113 -5.49 -6.17 -10.08
CA PRO A 113 -6.74 -6.65 -9.46
C PRO A 113 -6.91 -8.19 -9.51
N GLY A 114 -6.29 -8.86 -10.48
CA GLY A 114 -6.31 -10.32 -10.60
C GLY A 114 -5.64 -11.00 -9.42
N HIS A 115 -4.53 -10.45 -8.93
CA HIS A 115 -3.83 -10.95 -7.74
C HIS A 115 -4.66 -10.83 -6.47
N LEU A 116 -5.43 -9.74 -6.30
CA LEU A 116 -6.35 -9.60 -5.16
C LEU A 116 -7.47 -10.64 -5.20
N SER A 117 -8.03 -10.87 -6.40
CA SER A 117 -9.09 -11.86 -6.61
C SER A 117 -8.60 -13.28 -6.33
N GLU A 118 -7.38 -13.62 -6.77
CA GLU A 118 -6.77 -14.91 -6.47
C GLU A 118 -6.55 -15.10 -4.97
N LEU A 119 -5.98 -14.09 -4.29
CA LEU A 119 -5.76 -14.13 -2.85
C LEU A 119 -7.06 -14.25 -2.06
N ALA A 120 -8.12 -13.56 -2.50
CA ALA A 120 -9.46 -13.68 -1.91
C ALA A 120 -10.03 -15.11 -2.01
N GLY A 121 -9.65 -15.86 -3.04
CA GLY A 121 -10.06 -17.26 -3.24
C GLY A 121 -9.66 -18.18 -2.08
N HIS A 122 -8.62 -17.82 -1.32
CA HIS A 122 -8.17 -18.60 -0.16
C HIS A 122 -9.01 -18.39 1.11
N ARG A 123 -10.04 -17.52 1.10
CA ARG A 123 -10.84 -17.17 2.29
C ARG A 123 -11.35 -18.38 3.06
N LYS A 124 -11.78 -19.44 2.36
CA LYS A 124 -12.35 -20.66 2.97
C LYS A 124 -11.30 -21.58 3.62
N GLU A 125 -10.01 -21.35 3.33
CA GLU A 125 -8.89 -22.11 3.88
C GLU A 125 -8.32 -21.47 5.16
N LEU A 126 -8.89 -20.35 5.61
CA LEU A 126 -8.38 -19.59 6.75
C LEU A 126 -9.13 -19.92 8.03
N GLU A 127 -8.40 -19.97 9.14
CA GLU A 127 -8.97 -20.08 10.47
C GLU A 127 -9.54 -18.73 10.92
N VAL A 128 -10.87 -18.60 10.89
CA VAL A 128 -11.59 -17.35 11.23
C VAL A 128 -11.26 -16.86 12.66
N ALA A 129 -10.89 -17.78 13.55
CA ALA A 129 -10.45 -17.45 14.90
C ALA A 129 -9.11 -16.69 14.93
N GLU A 130 -8.29 -16.81 13.90
CA GLU A 130 -6.96 -16.19 13.77
C GLU A 130 -6.93 -15.05 12.77
N GLU A 131 -7.67 -15.15 11.67
CA GLU A 131 -7.64 -14.17 10.58
C GLU A 131 -8.89 -14.20 9.69
N ARG A 132 -9.20 -13.05 9.08
CA ARG A 132 -10.28 -12.92 8.07
C ARG A 132 -9.80 -12.06 6.91
N ILE A 133 -10.19 -12.44 5.70
CA ILE A 133 -10.01 -11.61 4.51
C ILE A 133 -11.35 -11.32 3.83
N GLU A 134 -11.45 -10.16 3.19
CA GLU A 134 -12.62 -9.74 2.42
C GLU A 134 -12.21 -8.88 1.22
N LEU A 135 -12.66 -9.28 0.03
CA LEU A 135 -12.39 -8.52 -1.20
C LEU A 135 -13.29 -7.27 -1.22
N GLY A 136 -12.66 -6.10 -1.31
CA GLY A 136 -13.29 -4.81 -1.48
C GLY A 136 -13.14 -4.27 -2.90
N HIS A 137 -13.50 -3.00 -3.08
CA HIS A 137 -13.32 -2.32 -4.36
C HIS A 137 -11.84 -1.95 -4.56
N GLY A 138 -11.12 -2.74 -5.35
CA GLY A 138 -9.71 -2.49 -5.69
C GLY A 138 -8.71 -2.82 -4.59
N VAL A 139 -9.15 -3.41 -3.48
CA VAL A 139 -8.31 -3.82 -2.33
C VAL A 139 -8.79 -5.13 -1.73
N LEU A 140 -7.93 -5.77 -0.96
CA LEU A 140 -8.29 -6.88 -0.09
C LEU A 140 -8.11 -6.47 1.37
N TYR A 141 -9.20 -6.48 2.14
CA TYR A 141 -9.16 -6.25 3.57
C TYR A 141 -8.69 -7.49 4.29
N TRP A 142 -7.88 -7.32 5.32
CA TRP A 142 -7.36 -8.39 6.15
C TRP A 142 -7.38 -7.95 7.62
N GLU A 143 -7.82 -8.82 8.51
CA GLU A 143 -7.49 -8.71 9.92
C GLU A 143 -6.84 -10.01 10.40
N VAL A 144 -5.91 -9.88 11.33
CA VAL A 144 -5.20 -11.02 11.91
C VAL A 144 -4.92 -10.77 13.38
N ARG A 145 -4.99 -11.82 14.20
CA ARG A 145 -4.56 -11.76 15.60
C ARG A 145 -3.11 -11.32 15.68
N LYS A 146 -2.81 -10.37 16.57
CA LYS A 146 -1.44 -9.90 16.85
C LYS A 146 -0.51 -11.05 17.24
N SER A 147 -1.03 -12.03 17.98
CA SER A 147 -0.27 -13.22 18.41
C SER A 147 0.15 -14.16 17.27
N VAL A 148 -0.56 -14.10 16.14
CA VAL A 148 -0.28 -14.90 14.93
C VAL A 148 0.51 -14.08 13.93
N GLY A 149 0.00 -12.89 13.57
CA GLY A 149 0.65 -11.92 12.70
C GLY A 149 1.19 -12.55 11.40
N ILE A 150 2.49 -12.37 11.16
CA ILE A 150 3.17 -12.86 9.95
C ILE A 150 3.24 -14.39 9.82
N LYS A 151 2.90 -15.14 10.88
CA LYS A 151 2.90 -16.61 10.88
C LYS A 151 1.60 -17.21 10.34
N SER A 152 0.59 -16.38 10.14
CA SER A 152 -0.74 -16.75 9.65
C SER A 152 -0.71 -17.40 8.27
N ALA A 153 -1.77 -18.15 7.95
CA ALA A 153 -1.88 -18.82 6.66
C ALA A 153 -1.98 -17.81 5.53
N PHE A 154 -2.75 -16.73 5.70
CA PHE A 154 -2.85 -15.68 4.69
C PHE A 154 -1.51 -14.97 4.48
N SER A 155 -0.77 -14.61 5.53
CA SER A 155 0.54 -13.96 5.39
C SER A 155 1.53 -14.82 4.59
N LYS A 156 1.50 -16.15 4.74
CA LYS A 156 2.33 -17.06 3.94
C LYS A 156 1.88 -17.12 2.49
N LYS A 157 0.57 -17.08 2.24
CA LYS A 157 -0.01 -17.10 0.88
C LYS A 157 0.32 -15.81 0.13
N SER A 158 0.17 -14.64 0.76
CA SER A 158 0.43 -13.33 0.16
C SER A 158 1.91 -12.99 0.01
N ALA A 159 2.81 -13.67 0.74
CA ALA A 159 4.25 -13.48 0.63
C ALA A 159 4.90 -14.16 -0.60
N LYS A 160 4.15 -14.92 -1.40
CA LYS A 160 4.68 -15.60 -2.60
C LYS A 160 5.25 -14.59 -3.62
N LEU A 161 6.34 -14.97 -4.29
CA LEU A 161 7.08 -14.11 -5.22
C LEU A 161 6.22 -13.46 -6.31
N LYS A 162 5.20 -14.16 -6.82
CA LYS A 162 4.33 -13.62 -7.87
C LYS A 162 3.48 -12.40 -7.44
N TYR A 163 3.31 -12.18 -6.14
CA TYR A 163 2.61 -11.00 -5.63
C TYR A 163 3.56 -9.86 -5.28
N ARG A 164 4.88 -10.07 -5.43
CA ARG A 164 5.92 -9.23 -4.85
C ARG A 164 5.93 -7.81 -5.43
N ASP A 165 5.79 -7.72 -6.73
CA ASP A 165 5.90 -6.52 -7.54
C ASP A 165 4.59 -5.71 -7.68
N THR A 166 3.48 -6.34 -7.29
CA THR A 166 2.13 -5.84 -7.56
C THR A 166 1.37 -5.49 -6.30
N THR A 167 1.72 -6.06 -5.13
CA THR A 167 0.95 -5.86 -3.89
C THR A 167 1.75 -5.15 -2.80
N THR A 168 1.03 -4.41 -1.96
CA THR A 168 1.59 -3.82 -0.73
C THR A 168 0.51 -3.77 0.34
N THR A 169 0.88 -3.98 1.60
CA THR A 169 -0.08 -4.01 2.73
C THR A 169 0.17 -2.83 3.65
N ARG A 170 -0.90 -2.22 4.15
CA ARG A 170 -0.85 -1.14 5.14
C ARG A 170 -1.76 -1.43 6.30
N ASN A 171 -1.31 -1.05 7.49
CA ASN A 171 -2.18 -1.04 8.65
C ASN A 171 -3.21 0.08 8.48
N LEU A 172 -4.47 -0.17 8.85
CA LEU A 172 -5.54 0.82 8.73
C LEU A 172 -5.23 2.10 9.51
N HIS A 173 -4.54 2.01 10.65
CA HIS A 173 -4.09 3.19 11.41
C HIS A 173 -3.07 4.04 10.62
N THR A 174 -2.23 3.41 9.79
CA THR A 174 -1.34 4.14 8.86
C THR A 174 -2.15 4.88 7.80
N LEU A 175 -3.22 4.26 7.30
CA LEU A 175 -4.09 4.89 6.30
C LEU A 175 -4.86 6.07 6.88
N HIS A 176 -5.32 6.01 8.14
CA HIS A 176 -5.91 7.16 8.81
C HIS A 176 -4.94 8.35 8.90
N LYS A 177 -3.67 8.11 9.24
CA LYS A 177 -2.64 9.17 9.24
C LYS A 177 -2.39 9.74 7.86
N LEU A 178 -2.45 8.91 6.81
CA LEU A 178 -2.38 9.40 5.43
C LEU A 178 -3.56 10.32 5.13
N LEU A 179 -4.77 9.94 5.52
CA LEU A 179 -5.97 10.76 5.31
C LEU A 179 -5.89 12.12 6.00
N GLU A 180 -5.39 12.17 7.24
CA GLU A 180 -5.15 13.41 7.98
C GLU A 180 -4.23 14.37 7.21
N VAL A 181 -3.17 13.85 6.59
CA VAL A 181 -2.21 14.64 5.82
C VAL A 181 -2.74 15.02 4.44
N THR A 182 -3.58 14.18 3.83
CA THR A 182 -4.22 14.48 2.53
C THR A 182 -5.42 15.42 2.63
N ALA A 183 -6.01 15.61 3.83
CA ALA A 183 -7.12 16.53 4.04
C ALA A 183 -6.66 17.99 4.23
N GLY A 184 -5.39 18.21 4.56
CA GLY A 184 -4.74 19.53 4.61
C GLY A 184 -3.98 19.88 3.34
#